data_AF-A0A6J0BE82-F1
#
_entry.id   AF-A0A6J0BE82-F1
#
_cell.length_a   1.000
_cell.length_b   1.000
_cell.length_c   1.000
_cell.angle_alpha   90.00
_cell.angle_beta   90.00
_cell.angle_gamma   90.00
#
_symmetry.space_group_name_H-M   'P 1'
#
loop_
_entity.id
_entity.type
_entity.pdbx_description
1 polymer ?
#
loop_
_entity_poly.entity_id
_entity_poly.type
_entity_poly.pdbx_seq_one_letter_code
_entity_poly.pdbx_strand_id
1 'polypeptide(L)'
;MSVALRMLFLQLVCILVVSVTSNYQGPYHSSSVTTTISLPAGYVHYPTVSSAYKIHQDGLSWSNAKDACIAEGGRLAVIDTHEKVGLVNGIRDPSSNVWGVN
;
A
#
# COMPACT_ATOMS: atom_id res chain seq x y z
N MET A 1 35.63 -35.91 -9.12
CA MET A 1 35.06 -35.16 -7.98
C MET A 1 34.89 -33.70 -8.40
N SER A 2 33.73 -33.06 -8.46
CA SER A 2 32.40 -33.44 -8.01
C SER A 2 31.42 -32.36 -8.53
N VAL A 3 31.24 -32.22 -9.85
CA VAL A 3 30.27 -31.24 -10.43
C VAL A 3 28.85 -31.57 -9.97
N ALA A 4 28.54 -32.87 -9.82
CA ALA A 4 27.32 -33.36 -9.21
C ALA A 4 27.14 -32.89 -7.76
N LEU A 5 28.21 -32.81 -6.97
CA LEU A 5 28.15 -32.29 -5.59
C LEU A 5 27.88 -30.78 -5.58
N ARG A 6 28.45 -30.01 -6.52
CA ARG A 6 28.13 -28.57 -6.66
C ARG A 6 26.67 -28.34 -7.06
N MET A 7 26.11 -29.16 -7.96
CA MET A 7 24.70 -29.09 -8.32
C MET A 7 23.77 -29.50 -7.17
N LEU A 8 24.14 -30.55 -6.41
CA LEU A 8 23.39 -30.99 -5.23
C LEU A 8 23.37 -29.90 -4.14
N PHE A 9 24.50 -29.24 -3.90
CA PHE A 9 24.59 -28.11 -2.96
C PHE A 9 23.72 -26.93 -3.41
N LEU A 10 23.70 -26.59 -4.71
CA LEU A 10 22.90 -25.49 -5.21
C LEU A 10 21.39 -25.79 -5.10
N GLN A 11 20.96 -27.02 -5.39
CA GLN A 11 19.57 -27.45 -5.21
C GLN A 11 19.16 -27.46 -3.72
N LEU A 12 20.02 -27.96 -2.83
CA LEU A 12 19.78 -27.93 -1.37
C LEU A 12 19.66 -26.50 -0.83
N VAL A 13 20.50 -25.57 -1.30
CA VAL A 13 20.40 -24.15 -0.93
C VAL A 13 19.09 -23.54 -1.43
N CYS A 14 18.69 -23.80 -2.68
CA CYS A 14 17.41 -23.31 -3.20
C CYS A 14 16.20 -23.79 -2.39
N ILE A 15 16.18 -25.06 -1.97
CA ILE A 15 15.09 -25.63 -1.15
C ILE A 15 15.06 -24.97 0.25
N LEU A 16 16.22 -24.69 0.84
CA LEU A 16 16.30 -24.00 2.13
C LEU A 16 15.82 -22.54 2.01
N VAL A 17 16.20 -21.84 0.94
CA VAL A 17 15.79 -20.44 0.73
C VAL A 17 14.27 -20.34 0.52
N VAL A 18 13.65 -21.25 -0.24
CA VAL A 18 12.19 -21.25 -0.47
C VAL A 18 11.40 -21.50 0.83
N SER A 19 11.86 -22.42 1.69
CA SER A 19 11.21 -22.70 2.97
C SER A 19 11.42 -21.59 4.00
N VAL A 20 12.57 -20.94 3.96
CA VAL A 20 12.88 -19.75 4.76
C VAL A 20 12.05 -18.54 4.29
N THR A 21 11.86 -18.31 2.98
CA THR A 21 10.96 -17.26 2.47
C THR A 21 9.48 -17.58 2.67
N SER A 22 9.11 -18.86 2.73
CA SER A 22 7.74 -19.28 3.09
C SER A 22 7.44 -19.02 4.57
N ASN A 23 8.46 -18.92 5.43
CA ASN A 23 8.33 -18.58 6.85
C ASN A 23 8.62 -17.10 7.14
N TYR A 24 9.25 -16.37 6.21
CA TYR A 24 9.25 -14.91 6.23
C TYR A 24 7.91 -14.38 5.73
N GLN A 25 6.87 -14.59 6.54
CA GLN A 25 5.80 -13.60 6.63
C GLN A 25 6.44 -12.33 7.23
N GLY A 26 6.99 -11.49 6.36
CA GLY A 26 6.97 -10.05 6.63
C GLY A 26 5.51 -9.63 6.91
N PRO A 27 5.27 -8.48 7.58
CA PRO A 27 3.96 -8.11 8.09
C PRO A 27 2.84 -7.91 7.04
N TYR A 28 3.05 -8.26 5.77
CA TYR A 28 1.98 -8.44 4.79
C TYR A 28 1.37 -9.85 4.88
N HIS A 29 0.94 -10.23 6.08
CA HIS A 29 0.01 -11.34 6.23
C HIS A 29 -1.32 -10.87 5.61
N SER A 30 -1.68 -11.42 4.44
CA SER A 30 -3.04 -11.41 3.92
C SER A 30 -3.89 -12.31 4.80
N SER A 31 -4.13 -11.86 6.02
CA SER A 31 -5.16 -12.41 6.88
C SER A 31 -6.43 -11.67 6.51
N SER A 32 -7.44 -12.41 6.11
CA SER A 32 -8.84 -11.97 6.22
C SER A 32 -9.21 -11.88 7.70
N VAL A 33 -8.50 -11.07 8.49
CA VAL A 33 -9.00 -10.63 9.78
C VAL A 33 -10.10 -9.64 9.44
N THR A 34 -11.31 -9.92 9.90
CA THR A 34 -12.29 -8.87 10.17
C THR A 34 -11.76 -8.03 11.33
N THR A 35 -10.62 -7.38 11.14
CA THR A 35 -10.20 -6.25 11.93
C THR A 35 -11.17 -5.18 11.49
N THR A 36 -12.03 -4.73 12.40
CA THR A 36 -12.53 -3.37 12.30
C THR A 36 -11.28 -2.49 12.33
N ILE A 37 -10.66 -2.24 11.18
CA ILE A 37 -9.58 -1.27 11.06
C ILE A 37 -10.21 0.00 11.59
N SER A 38 -9.79 0.43 12.78
CA SER A 38 -10.24 1.70 13.35
C SER A 38 -9.58 2.80 12.52
N LEU A 39 -10.11 3.03 11.33
CA LEU A 39 -9.70 4.11 10.47
C LEU A 39 -9.98 5.43 11.19
N PRO A 40 -9.09 6.42 11.07
CA PRO A 40 -9.40 7.76 11.54
C PRO A 40 -10.70 8.26 10.90
N ALA A 41 -11.40 9.14 11.59
CA ALA A 41 -12.68 9.66 11.13
C ALA A 41 -12.55 10.28 9.72
N GLY A 42 -13.47 9.90 8.83
CA GLY A 42 -13.54 10.40 7.45
C GLY A 42 -12.67 9.65 6.44
N TYR A 43 -11.89 8.64 6.85
CA TYR A 43 -11.22 7.74 5.91
C TYR A 43 -12.17 6.64 5.45
N VAL A 44 -12.18 6.38 4.15
CA VAL A 44 -12.90 5.27 3.51
C VAL A 44 -11.89 4.26 3.00
N HIS A 45 -12.04 3.00 3.41
CA HIS A 45 -11.18 1.90 2.97
C HIS A 45 -11.66 1.32 1.63
N TYR A 46 -10.73 1.15 0.70
CA TYR A 46 -10.98 0.57 -0.62
C TYR A 46 -10.14 -0.71 -0.79
N PRO A 47 -10.75 -1.89 -0.59
CA PRO A 47 -10.04 -3.18 -0.65
C PRO A 47 -9.40 -3.45 -2.01
N THR A 48 -9.96 -2.92 -3.10
CA THR A 48 -9.47 -3.11 -4.47
C THR A 48 -8.05 -2.59 -4.68
N VAL A 49 -7.67 -1.53 -3.97
CA VAL A 49 -6.34 -0.90 -4.03
C VAL A 49 -5.60 -1.00 -2.69
N SER A 50 -6.13 -1.80 -1.76
CA SER A 50 -5.62 -2.02 -0.41
C SER A 50 -5.21 -0.73 0.31
N SER A 51 -5.98 0.35 0.12
CA SER A 51 -5.67 1.69 0.61
C SER A 51 -6.92 2.37 1.15
N ALA A 52 -6.74 3.35 2.04
CA ALA A 52 -7.82 4.19 2.52
C ALA A 52 -7.57 5.65 2.17
N TYR A 53 -8.63 6.37 1.81
CA TYR A 53 -8.56 7.75 1.36
C TYR A 53 -9.52 8.63 2.14
N LYS A 54 -9.12 9.89 2.32
CA LYS A 54 -9.94 10.99 2.83
C LYS A 54 -9.64 12.20 1.96
N ILE A 55 -10.68 12.94 1.59
CA ILE A 55 -10.54 14.20 0.84
C ILE A 55 -10.78 15.35 1.81
N HIS A 56 -9.81 16.24 1.93
CA HIS A 56 -9.98 17.52 2.60
C HIS A 56 -10.64 18.51 1.64
N GLN A 57 -11.66 19.23 2.12
CA GLN A 57 -12.34 20.27 1.35
C GLN A 57 -11.66 21.64 1.51
N ASP A 58 -10.73 21.76 2.46
CA ASP A 58 -9.96 22.98 2.65
C ASP A 58 -9.02 23.18 1.46
N GLY A 59 -9.16 24.31 0.78
CA GLY A 59 -8.28 24.71 -0.32
C GLY A 59 -6.90 25.06 0.20
N LEU A 60 -6.08 24.04 0.48
CA LEU A 60 -4.72 24.18 1.01
C LEU A 60 -3.70 24.23 -0.13
N SER A 61 -2.55 24.89 0.13
CA SER A 61 -1.37 24.70 -0.70
C SER A 61 -0.89 23.25 -0.60
N TRP A 62 -0.15 22.76 -1.60
CA TRP A 62 0.36 21.39 -1.59
C TRP A 62 1.18 21.07 -0.32
N SER A 63 2.01 22.01 0.14
CA SER A 63 2.79 21.87 1.38
C SER A 63 1.89 21.68 2.58
N ASN A 64 0.90 22.56 2.76
CA ASN A 64 -0.01 22.51 3.89
C ASN A 64 -0.89 21.25 3.85
N ALA A 65 -1.32 20.82 2.66
CA ALA A 65 -2.06 19.58 2.48
C ALA A 65 -1.23 18.35 2.88
N LYS A 66 0.05 18.34 2.51
CA LYS A 66 0.99 17.28 2.92
C LYS A 66 1.13 17.24 4.45
N ASP A 67 1.36 18.39 5.07
CA ASP A 67 1.54 18.47 6.52
C ASP A 67 0.25 18.08 7.27
N ALA A 68 -0.92 18.46 6.75
CA ALA A 68 -2.21 18.04 7.29
C ALA A 68 -2.39 16.52 7.24
N CYS A 69 -2.12 15.88 6.10
CA CYS A 69 -2.19 14.42 5.99
C CYS A 69 -1.20 13.72 6.92
N ILE A 70 0.00 14.26 7.11
CA ILE A 70 1.01 13.71 8.03
C ILE A 70 0.55 13.86 9.48
N ALA A 71 -0.04 15.00 9.85
CA ALA A 71 -0.57 15.24 11.20
C ALA A 71 -1.68 14.24 11.59
N GLU A 72 -2.42 13.71 10.61
CA GLU A 72 -3.42 12.67 10.81
C GLU A 72 -2.84 11.23 10.86
N GLY A 73 -1.52 11.08 10.75
CA GLY A 73 -0.85 9.78 10.68
C GLY A 73 -0.86 9.15 9.27
N GLY A 74 -1.22 9.92 8.24
CA GLY A 74 -1.26 9.51 6.84
C GLY A 74 -0.19 10.18 5.98
N ARG A 75 -0.48 10.30 4.69
CA ARG A 75 0.32 11.04 3.68
C ARG A 75 -0.58 11.44 2.51
N LEU A 76 -0.07 12.29 1.62
CA LEU A 76 -0.75 12.56 0.34
C LEU A 76 -1.02 11.26 -0.44
N ALA A 77 -2.15 11.22 -1.13
CA ALA A 77 -2.56 10.07 -1.92
C ALA A 77 -1.52 9.77 -3.01
N VAL A 78 -1.02 8.53 -3.04
CA VAL A 78 -0.17 8.01 -4.13
C VAL A 78 -1.08 7.41 -5.19
N ILE A 79 -1.04 7.98 -6.39
CA ILE A 79 -1.90 7.61 -7.50
C ILE A 79 -1.02 7.12 -8.65
N ASP A 80 -0.50 5.90 -8.50
CA ASP A 80 0.48 5.26 -9.38
C ASP A 80 -0.13 4.15 -10.27
N THR A 81 -1.42 3.85 -10.11
CA THR A 81 -2.14 2.86 -10.94
C THR A 81 -3.43 3.40 -11.51
N HIS A 82 -3.88 2.82 -12.62
CA HIS A 82 -5.15 3.17 -13.25
C HIS A 82 -6.35 2.93 -12.34
N GLU A 83 -6.35 1.88 -11.51
CA GLU A 83 -7.43 1.65 -10.55
C GLU A 83 -7.54 2.78 -9.53
N LYS A 84 -6.40 3.27 -9.03
CA LYS A 84 -6.35 4.38 -8.08
C LYS A 84 -6.81 5.68 -8.72
N VAL A 85 -6.45 5.94 -9.99
CA VAL A 85 -6.95 7.10 -10.75
C VAL A 85 -8.48 7.06 -10.86
N GLY A 86 -9.03 5.92 -11.29
CA GLY A 86 -10.48 5.76 -11.44
C GLY A 86 -11.23 5.95 -10.13
N LEU A 87 -10.70 5.37 -9.05
CA LEU A 87 -11.24 5.52 -7.71
C LEU A 87 -11.22 6.97 -7.23
N VAL A 88 -10.07 7.66 -7.31
CA VAL A 88 -9.93 9.06 -6.87
C VAL A 88 -10.84 9.99 -7.67
N ASN A 89 -10.98 9.76 -8.97
CA ASN A 89 -11.91 10.53 -9.82
C ASN A 89 -13.38 10.26 -9.47
N GLY A 90 -13.71 9.07 -8.96
CA GLY A 90 -15.08 8.75 -8.51
C GLY A 90 -15.46 9.35 -7.16
N ILE A 91 -14.48 9.69 -6.32
CA ILE A 91 -14.73 10.20 -4.95
C ILE A 91 -14.50 11.71 -4.81
N ARG A 92 -13.76 12.33 -5.73
CA ARG A 92 -13.52 13.78 -5.78
C ARG A 92 -14.71 14.52 -6.39
N ASP A 93 -14.92 15.76 -5.97
CA ASP A 93 -15.77 16.69 -6.72
C ASP A 93 -15.17 16.97 -8.12
N PRO A 94 -15.91 16.74 -9.23
CA PRO A 94 -15.42 16.92 -10.59
C PRO A 94 -14.93 18.33 -10.92
N SER A 95 -15.43 19.35 -10.22
CA SER A 95 -15.08 20.76 -10.40
C SER A 95 -13.86 21.20 -9.59
N SER A 96 -13.35 20.33 -8.71
CA SER A 96 -12.23 20.63 -7.81
C SER A 96 -10.92 19.97 -8.25
N ASN A 97 -9.80 20.60 -7.89
CA ASN A 97 -8.46 20.02 -7.99
C ASN A 97 -8.06 19.42 -6.64
N VAL A 98 -7.39 18.27 -6.63
CA VAL A 98 -6.83 17.64 -5.42
C VAL A 98 -5.33 17.47 -5.54
N TRP A 99 -4.65 17.54 -4.39
CA TRP A 99 -3.24 17.23 -4.29
C TRP A 99 -3.01 15.73 -4.13
N GLY A 100 -2.02 15.22 -4.86
CA GLY A 100 -1.52 13.86 -4.74
C GLY A 100 -0.02 13.82 -4.95
N VAL A 101 0.58 12.67 -4.65
CA VAL A 101 1.95 12.32 -5.06
C VAL A 101 1.84 11.41 -6.29
N ASN A 102 2.50 11.83 -7.37
CA ASN A 102 2.56 11.14 -8.66
C ASN A 102 3.79 10.24 -8.73
#